data_AF-A0A0D3AGR5-F1
#
_entry.id   AF-A0A0D3AGR5-F1
#
_cell.length_a   1.000
_cell.length_b   1.000
_cell.length_c   1.000
_cell.angle_alpha   90.00
_cell.angle_beta   90.00
_cell.angle_gamma   90.00
#
_symmetry.space_group_name_H-M   'P 1'
#
loop_
_entity.id
_entity.type
_entity.pdbx_description
1 polymer ?
#
loop_
_entity_poly.entity_id
_entity_poly.type
_entity_poly.pdbx_seq_one_letter_code
_entity_poly.pdbx_strand_id
1 'polypeptide(L)' 'MHKYEGIKEWPKAKYIVQIMRNDYGCEISDSLAWDSREYAVNAVRGIPEESYGKIPKYLHMLREANPGTHSS' A
#
# COMPACT_ATOMS: atom_id res chain seq x y z
N MET A 1 12.11 -10.87 -16.24
CA MET A 1 10.96 -9.96 -16.04
C MET A 1 11.36 -8.96 -14.97
N HIS A 2 11.89 -7.78 -15.33
CA HIS A 2 12.40 -6.78 -14.36
C HIS A 2 12.01 -5.35 -14.77
N LYS A 3 10.89 -5.16 -15.50
CA LYS A 3 10.50 -3.85 -16.08
C LYS A 3 10.34 -2.73 -15.04
N TYR A 4 10.17 -3.06 -13.76
CA TYR A 4 9.86 -2.11 -12.69
C TYR A 4 10.80 -2.18 -11.48
N GLU A 5 11.90 -2.93 -11.59
CA GLU A 5 12.85 -3.09 -10.49
C GLU A 5 13.71 -1.83 -10.36
N GLY A 6 13.74 -1.23 -9.16
CA GLY A 6 14.51 -0.01 -8.88
C GLY A 6 13.82 1.31 -9.26
N ILE A 7 12.60 1.28 -9.82
CA ILE A 7 11.82 2.50 -10.06
C ILE A 7 11.22 2.98 -8.74
N LYS A 8 11.65 4.17 -8.30
CA LYS A 8 11.17 4.79 -7.04
C LYS A 8 9.79 5.44 -7.17
N GLU A 9 9.36 5.73 -8.40
CA GLU A 9 8.08 6.37 -8.67
C GLU A 9 7.03 5.38 -9.16
N TRP A 10 5.81 5.53 -8.64
CA TRP A 10 4.68 4.72 -9.06
C TRP A 10 4.32 4.96 -10.53
N PRO A 11 3.93 3.92 -11.28
CA PRO A 11 3.45 4.07 -12.64
C PRO A 11 2.30 5.10 -12.71
N LYS A 12 2.42 6.06 -13.64
CA LYS A 12 1.33 7.00 -13.91
C LYS A 12 0.17 6.23 -14.57
N ALA A 13 -1.08 6.60 -14.28
CA ALA A 13 -2.26 5.93 -14.85
C ALA A 13 -2.20 5.86 -16.39
N LYS A 14 -1.75 6.94 -17.06
CA LYS A 14 -1.55 6.97 -18.52
C LYS A 14 -0.59 5.88 -19.03
N TYR A 15 0.42 5.56 -18.23
CA TYR A 15 1.37 4.50 -18.58
C TYR A 15 0.70 3.11 -18.49
N ILE A 16 -0.20 2.91 -17.53
CA ILE A 16 -1.00 1.68 -17.39
C ILE A 16 -1.90 1.48 -18.62
N VAL A 17 -2.59 2.54 -19.07
CA VAL A 17 -3.39 2.50 -20.32
C VAL A 17 -2.52 2.09 -21.51
N GLN A 18 -1.34 2.68 -21.64
CA GLN A 18 -0.43 2.39 -22.73
C GLN A 18 0.14 0.97 -22.70
N ILE A 19 0.46 0.42 -21.51
CA ILE A 19 0.86 -0.98 -21.35
C ILE A 19 -0.28 -1.90 -21.77
N MET A 20 -1.49 -1.67 -21.25
CA MET A 20 -2.63 -2.54 -21.54
C MET A 20 -2.93 -2.57 -23.04
N ARG A 21 -2.79 -1.44 -23.72
CA ARG A 21 -2.94 -1.37 -25.17
C ARG A 21 -1.80 -2.06 -25.92
N ASN A 22 -0.54 -1.81 -25.55
CA ASN A 22 0.62 -2.25 -26.34
C ASN A 22 1.01 -3.70 -26.06
N ASP A 23 1.04 -4.10 -24.80
CA ASP A 23 1.49 -5.42 -24.37
C ASP A 23 0.34 -6.43 -24.37
N TYR A 24 -0.92 -5.96 -24.18
CA TYR A 24 -2.09 -6.83 -24.02
C TYR A 24 -3.22 -6.57 -25.05
N GLY A 25 -3.10 -5.57 -25.92
CA GLY A 25 -4.12 -5.25 -26.92
C GLY A 25 -5.47 -4.79 -26.35
N CYS A 26 -5.52 -4.42 -25.07
CA CYS A 26 -6.74 -4.06 -24.36
C CYS A 26 -6.84 -2.54 -24.17
N GLU A 27 -7.95 -1.96 -24.63
CA GLU A 27 -8.28 -0.58 -24.30
C GLU A 27 -8.98 -0.52 -22.95
N ILE A 28 -8.38 0.22 -22.01
CA ILE A 28 -8.97 0.51 -20.71
C ILE A 28 -9.23 2.01 -20.60
N SER A 29 -10.26 2.39 -19.84
CA SER A 29 -10.53 3.80 -19.56
C SER A 29 -9.46 4.40 -18.64
N ASP A 30 -9.26 5.71 -18.73
CA ASP A 30 -8.37 6.44 -17.82
C ASP A 30 -8.79 6.28 -16.35
N SER A 31 -10.10 6.22 -16.08
CA SER A 31 -10.63 5.98 -14.72
C SER A 31 -10.22 4.59 -14.20
N LEU A 32 -10.40 3.54 -15.01
CA LEU A 32 -10.04 2.18 -14.63
C LEU A 32 -8.53 2.06 -14.38
N ALA A 33 -7.71 2.74 -15.18
CA ALA A 33 -6.27 2.80 -14.95
C ALA A 33 -5.92 3.51 -13.63
N TRP A 34 -6.65 4.56 -13.27
CA TRP A 34 -6.44 5.30 -12.03
C TRP A 34 -6.85 4.47 -10.81
N ASP A 35 -8.02 3.84 -10.85
CA ASP A 35 -8.54 2.97 -9.80
C ASP A 35 -7.63 1.75 -9.57
N SER A 36 -7.17 1.12 -10.65
CA SER A 36 -6.24 -0.01 -10.58
C SER A 36 -4.92 0.38 -9.90
N ARG A 37 -4.44 1.61 -10.14
CA ARG A 37 -3.25 2.13 -9.48
C ARG A 37 -3.48 2.34 -7.99
N GLU A 38 -4.59 2.98 -7.61
CA GLU A 38 -4.94 3.19 -6.20
C GLU A 38 -5.07 1.88 -5.44
N TYR A 39 -5.74 0.90 -6.06
CA TYR A 39 -5.87 -0.45 -5.49
C TYR A 39 -4.51 -1.10 -5.24
N ALA A 40 -3.61 -1.07 -6.22
CA ALA A 40 -2.27 -1.64 -6.08
C ALA A 40 -1.45 -0.91 -4.99
N VAL A 41 -1.54 0.43 -4.91
CA VAL A 41 -0.86 1.22 -3.87
C VAL A 41 -1.37 0.85 -2.48
N ASN A 42 -2.69 0.72 -2.32
CA ASN A 42 -3.30 0.33 -1.05
C ASN A 42 -2.93 -1.11 -0.67
N ALA A 43 -2.88 -2.03 -1.63
CA ALA A 43 -2.46 -3.41 -1.40
C ALA A 43 -1.00 -3.50 -0.92
N VAL A 44 -0.08 -2.69 -1.49
CA VAL A 44 1.34 -2.67 -1.06
C VAL A 44 1.52 -1.99 0.30
N ARG A 45 0.79 -0.90 0.56
CA ARG A 45 0.85 -0.19 1.84
C ARG A 45 0.21 -0.99 2.99
N GLY A 46 -0.67 -1.93 2.66
CA GLY A 46 -1.50 -2.62 3.63
C GLY A 46 -2.60 -1.71 4.18
N ILE A 47 -3.57 -2.31 4.86
CA ILE A 47 -4.62 -1.57 5.55
C ILE A 47 -4.08 -1.05 6.89
N PRO A 48 -4.42 0.20 7.29
CA PRO A 48 -4.01 0.75 8.58
C PRO A 48 -4.41 -0.15 9.75
N GLU A 49 -5.57 -0.82 9.68
CA GLU A 49 -6.01 -1.71 10.75
C GLU A 49 -5.06 -2.89 10.98
N GLU A 50 -4.53 -3.52 9.91
CA GLU A 50 -3.53 -4.57 10.06
C GLU A 50 -2.18 -4.03 10.53
N SER A 51 -1.81 -2.84 10.03
CA SER A 51 -0.55 -2.18 10.40
C SER A 51 -0.51 -1.77 11.87
N TYR A 52 -1.65 -1.33 12.42
CA TYR A 52 -1.77 -0.84 13.80
C TYR A 52 -2.42 -1.85 14.76
N GLY A 53 -2.86 -3.02 14.29
CA GLY A 53 -3.53 -4.03 15.12
C GLY A 53 -2.70 -4.54 16.29
N LYS A 54 -1.37 -4.36 16.26
CA LYS A 54 -0.47 -4.74 17.36
C LYS A 54 -0.31 -3.65 18.44
N ILE A 55 -0.72 -2.42 18.18
CA ILE A 55 -0.58 -1.29 19.12
C ILE A 55 -1.28 -1.58 20.46
N PRO A 56 -2.55 -2.04 20.51
CA PRO A 56 -3.23 -2.26 21.79
C PRO A 56 -2.51 -3.30 22.65
N LYS A 57 -2.02 -4.38 22.04
CA LYS A 57 -1.26 -5.42 22.74
C LYS A 57 0.11 -4.93 23.21
N TYR A 58 0.80 -4.13 22.39
CA TYR A 58 2.08 -3.51 22.77
C TYR A 58 1.91 -2.56 23.96
N LEU A 59 0.90 -1.69 23.94
CA LEU A 59 0.58 -0.78 25.04
C LEU A 59 0.24 -1.52 26.33
N HIS A 60 -0.52 -2.62 26.23
CA HIS A 60 -0.82 -3.49 27.37
C HIS A 60 0.46 -4.09 27.99
N MET A 61 1.30 -4.72 27.17
CA MET A 61 2.58 -5.29 27.62
C MET A 61 3.52 -4.24 28.24
N LEU A 62 3.55 -3.02 27.69
CA LEU A 62 4.32 -1.89 28.22
C LEU A 62 3.90 -1.51 29.64
N ARG A 63 2.60 -1.55 29.92
CA ARG A 63 2.05 -1.25 31.25
C ARG A 63 2.38 -2.35 32.25
N GLU A 64 2.31 -3.61 31.84
CA GLU A 64 2.64 -4.76 32.70
C GLU A 64 4.13 -4.87 33.01
N ALA A 65 4.99 -4.60 32.02
CA ALA A 65 6.44 -4.68 32.18
C ALA A 65 7.03 -3.56 33.05
N ASN A 66 6.28 -2.47 33.27
CA ASN A 66 6.73 -1.32 34.06
C ASN A 66 5.79 -1.02 35.24
N PRO A 67 5.67 -1.94 36.22
CA PRO A 67 4.84 -1.72 37.39
C PRO A 67 5.46 -0.61 38.26
N GLY A 68 4.89 0.60 38.21
CA GLY A 68 5.34 1.76 38.97
C GLY A 68 5.54 3.05 38.16
N THR A 69 5.50 2.97 36.83
CA THR A 69 5.57 4.18 35.99
C THR A 69 4.16 4.77 35.86
N HIS A 70 3.78 5.61 36.81
CA HIS A 70 2.57 6.40 36.72
C HIS A 70 2.80 7.50 35.68
N SER A 71 2.22 7.37 34.48
CA SER A 71 1.96 8.54 33.65
C SER A 71 0.89 9.37 34.36
N SER A 72 1.33 10.42 35.05
CA SER A 72 0.44 11.50 35.51
C SER A 72 -0.07 12.29 34.32
#